data_AF-A0A9N9LFZ6-F1
#
_entry.id   AF-A0A9N9LFZ6-F1
#
_cell.length_a   1.000
_cell.length_b   1.000
_cell.length_c   1.000
_cell.angle_alpha   90.00
_cell.angle_beta   90.00
_cell.angle_gamma   90.00
#
_symmetry.space_group_name_H-M   'P 1'
#
loop_
_entity.id
_entity.type
_entity.pdbx_description
1 polymer ?
#
loop_
_entity_poly.entity_id
_entity_poly.type
_entity_poly.pdbx_seq_one_letter_code
_entity_poly.pdbx_strand_id
1 'polypeptide(L)'
;MKFTLTSLVTLLAFAPAALASVVAIPGAETNNPNALAEKRDLHRQIYCVDYHPAKNLKEGGEVDNDATDKACAMYRRRSTGNKQWDKCSDCYMKVLKGSNIHVCISEGRHLGGDEMTYYCKKSGAHHGND
;
A
#
# COMPACT_ATOMS: atom_id res chain seq x y z
N MET A 1 9.57 28.60 61.42
CA MET A 1 10.89 28.06 61.08
C MET A 1 10.69 26.64 60.60
N LYS A 2 11.03 26.35 59.33
CA LYS A 2 10.84 25.05 58.66
C LYS A 2 12.14 24.25 58.79
N PHE A 3 12.09 23.02 59.29
CA PHE A 3 13.21 22.08 59.24
C PHE A 3 12.99 21.08 58.10
N THR A 4 13.97 21.05 57.20
CA THR A 4 14.08 20.19 56.02
C THR A 4 14.51 18.78 56.42
N LEU A 5 13.78 17.75 55.99
CA LEU A 5 14.22 16.37 56.06
C LEU A 5 14.88 15.93 54.74
N THR A 6 15.92 15.14 54.93
CA THR A 6 16.98 14.72 54.03
C THR A 6 16.61 13.59 53.08
N SER A 7 17.11 13.74 51.85
CA SER A 7 17.73 12.76 50.95
C SER A 7 16.99 11.48 50.56
N LEU A 8 16.69 11.43 49.25
CA LEU A 8 16.50 10.25 48.41
C LEU A 8 17.64 9.23 48.59
N VAL A 9 17.31 7.93 48.47
CA VAL A 9 17.83 6.97 47.47
C VAL A 9 17.37 5.57 47.89
N THR A 10 16.52 4.90 47.10
CA THR A 10 16.71 3.48 46.77
C THR A 10 15.96 3.13 45.49
N LEU A 11 16.71 2.87 44.41
CA LEU A 11 16.24 2.16 43.23
C LEU A 11 15.93 0.71 43.62
N LEU A 12 14.74 0.22 43.29
CA LEU A 12 14.52 -1.20 43.02
C LEU A 12 13.68 -1.33 41.76
N ALA A 13 14.37 -1.63 40.66
CA ALA A 13 13.77 -2.05 39.42
C ALA A 13 13.26 -3.49 39.57
N PHE A 14 11.95 -3.69 39.47
CA PHE A 14 11.34 -5.00 39.26
C PHE A 14 10.75 -5.03 37.85
N ALA A 15 11.42 -5.73 36.95
CA ALA A 15 10.90 -6.03 35.61
C ALA A 15 9.84 -7.14 35.72
N PRO A 16 8.69 -7.04 35.04
CA PRO A 16 7.73 -8.14 34.97
C PRO A 16 8.16 -9.15 33.89
N ALA A 17 8.35 -10.40 34.30
CA ALA A 17 8.48 -11.54 33.40
C ALA A 17 7.08 -11.95 32.90
N ALA A 18 6.79 -11.69 31.63
CA ALA A 18 5.61 -12.23 30.95
C ALA A 18 6.00 -13.54 30.24
N LEU A 19 5.52 -14.67 30.77
CA LEU A 19 5.51 -15.96 30.08
C LEU A 19 4.30 -15.99 29.13
N ALA A 20 4.56 -15.86 27.83
CA ALA A 20 3.57 -16.18 26.80
C ALA A 20 3.81 -17.62 26.32
N SER A 21 2.91 -18.53 26.69
CA SER A 21 2.86 -19.88 26.13
C SER A 21 2.36 -19.81 24.70
N VAL A 22 3.25 -20.02 23.75
CA VAL A 22 2.92 -20.14 22.33
C VAL A 22 2.46 -21.58 22.07
N VAL A 23 1.17 -21.77 21.82
CA VAL A 23 0.65 -23.04 21.29
C VAL A 23 1.00 -23.08 19.80
N ALA A 24 1.82 -24.06 19.41
CA ALA A 24 2.11 -24.35 18.01
C ALA A 24 0.88 -24.96 17.35
N ILE A 25 0.39 -24.33 16.27
CA ILE A 25 -0.63 -24.91 15.38
C ILE A 25 0.12 -25.78 14.35
N PRO A 26 -0.18 -27.08 14.22
CA PRO A 26 0.38 -27.89 13.15
C PRO A 26 -0.28 -27.49 11.82
N GLY A 27 0.51 -26.97 10.87
CA GLY A 27 -0.02 -26.65 9.54
C GLY A 27 0.79 -25.72 8.64
N ALA A 28 2.04 -25.38 8.95
CA ALA A 28 2.88 -24.61 8.03
C ALA A 28 4.33 -25.12 8.04
N GLU A 29 4.57 -26.23 7.37
CA GLU A 29 5.89 -26.57 6.88
C GLU A 29 5.98 -26.22 5.40
N THR A 30 6.84 -25.27 5.04
CA THR A 30 7.90 -25.54 4.06
C THR A 30 9.11 -24.66 4.40
N ASN A 31 10.22 -25.34 4.65
CA ASN A 31 11.48 -24.80 5.11
C ASN A 31 12.26 -24.18 3.94
N ASN A 32 11.92 -22.96 3.56
CA ASN A 32 12.79 -22.11 2.75
C ASN A 32 12.82 -20.71 3.39
N PRO A 33 13.95 -20.26 3.97
CA PRO A 33 14.06 -18.94 4.59
C PRO A 33 13.87 -17.78 3.59
N ASN A 34 13.78 -18.08 2.28
CA ASN A 34 13.47 -17.13 1.21
C ASN A 34 12.06 -17.31 0.59
N ALA A 35 11.18 -18.15 1.13
CA ALA A 35 9.84 -18.43 0.55
C ALA A 35 8.67 -17.62 1.12
N LEU A 36 8.91 -16.64 1.99
CA LEU A 36 7.95 -15.56 2.23
C LEU A 36 8.29 -14.36 1.35
N ALA A 37 8.45 -14.60 0.04
CA ALA A 37 8.31 -13.52 -0.93
C ALA A 37 6.85 -13.06 -0.80
N GLU A 38 6.62 -11.98 -0.06
CA GLU A 38 5.35 -11.28 0.02
C GLU A 38 4.86 -11.03 -1.41
N LYS A 39 4.00 -11.93 -1.88
CA LYS A 39 3.53 -11.94 -3.26
C LYS A 39 2.51 -10.82 -3.39
N ARG A 40 2.99 -9.61 -3.66
CA ARG A 40 2.13 -8.50 -4.03
C ARG A 40 1.68 -8.69 -5.46
N ASP A 41 0.43 -8.30 -5.72
CA ASP A 41 -0.15 -8.36 -7.05
C ASP A 41 0.36 -7.16 -7.86
N LEU A 42 1.52 -7.37 -8.49
CA LEU A 42 2.25 -6.35 -9.23
C LEU A 42 1.90 -6.42 -10.71
N HIS A 43 1.69 -5.28 -11.33
CA HIS A 43 1.22 -5.09 -12.69
C HIS A 43 2.13 -4.14 -13.46
N ARG A 44 2.02 -4.20 -14.79
CA ARG A 44 2.77 -3.29 -15.67
C ARG A 44 1.98 -2.06 -16.06
N GLN A 45 0.65 -2.16 -16.03
CA GLN A 45 -0.26 -1.10 -16.39
C GLN A 45 -1.38 -1.08 -15.36
N ILE A 46 -1.81 0.11 -14.94
CA ILE A 46 -3.02 0.26 -14.11
C ILE A 46 -3.67 1.61 -14.47
N TYR A 47 -4.99 1.70 -14.41
CA TYR A 47 -5.77 2.92 -14.57
C TYR A 47 -6.87 3.03 -13.50
N CYS A 48 -7.41 4.22 -13.30
CA CYS A 48 -8.49 4.44 -12.34
C CYS A 48 -9.86 4.28 -13.01
N VAL A 49 -10.82 3.73 -12.28
CA VAL A 49 -12.22 3.63 -12.69
C VAL A 49 -13.13 4.30 -11.69
N ASP A 50 -14.13 5.01 -12.20
CA ASP A 50 -15.21 5.60 -11.43
C ASP A 50 -16.49 4.79 -11.63
N TYR A 51 -17.21 4.51 -10.55
CA TYR A 51 -18.52 3.88 -10.64
C TYR A 51 -19.59 4.95 -10.54
N HIS A 52 -20.24 5.25 -11.66
CA HIS A 52 -21.49 5.97 -11.64
C HIS A 52 -22.62 4.95 -11.46
N PRO A 53 -23.53 5.13 -10.48
CA PRO A 53 -24.77 4.36 -10.47
C PRO A 53 -25.60 4.82 -11.68
N ALA A 54 -25.42 4.16 -12.81
CA ALA A 54 -26.19 4.43 -14.00
C ALA A 54 -27.66 4.13 -13.68
N LYS A 55 -28.53 5.12 -13.93
CA LYS A 55 -29.97 4.91 -14.03
C LYS A 55 -30.22 3.82 -15.10
N ASN A 56 -30.38 2.59 -14.65
CA ASN A 56 -30.92 1.44 -15.40
C ASN A 56 -30.09 0.82 -16.54
N LEU A 57 -28.77 1.00 -16.63
CA LEU A 57 -27.95 0.25 -17.61
C LEU A 57 -26.60 -0.19 -17.01
N LYS A 58 -26.29 -1.48 -17.17
CA LYS A 58 -25.08 -2.26 -16.82
C LYS A 58 -24.10 -1.60 -15.85
N GLU A 59 -23.93 -2.22 -14.68
CA GLU A 59 -22.74 -2.06 -13.83
C GLU A 59 -21.48 -2.12 -14.68
N GLY A 60 -20.77 -0.99 -14.77
CA GLY A 60 -19.51 -0.87 -15.48
C GLY A 60 -18.83 0.40 -14.99
N GLY A 61 -17.61 0.26 -14.47
CA GLY A 61 -16.80 1.43 -14.13
C GLY A 61 -16.40 2.14 -15.42
N GLU A 62 -16.51 3.46 -15.43
CA GLU A 62 -15.95 4.30 -16.49
C GLU A 62 -14.49 4.61 -16.17
N VAL A 63 -13.65 4.69 -17.20
CA VAL A 63 -12.24 5.08 -17.01
C VAL A 63 -12.18 6.55 -16.59
N ASP A 64 -11.54 6.82 -15.46
CA ASP A 64 -11.27 8.18 -14.99
C ASP A 64 -9.82 8.56 -15.30
N ASN A 65 -9.63 9.26 -16.43
CA ASN A 65 -8.31 9.69 -16.88
C ASN A 65 -7.66 10.73 -15.94
N ASP A 66 -8.44 11.64 -15.37
CA ASP A 66 -7.94 12.68 -14.47
C ASP A 66 -7.47 12.07 -13.14
N ALA A 67 -8.26 11.14 -12.60
CA ALA A 67 -7.82 10.36 -11.44
C ALA A 67 -6.59 9.51 -11.76
N THR A 68 -6.51 8.93 -12.95
CA THR A 68 -5.34 8.14 -13.39
C THR A 68 -4.08 8.99 -13.45
N ASP A 69 -4.15 10.20 -13.98
CA ASP A 69 -3.03 11.13 -14.06
C ASP A 69 -2.48 11.50 -12.68
N LYS A 70 -3.39 11.88 -11.78
CA LYS A 70 -3.06 12.22 -10.39
C LYS A 70 -2.50 11.03 -9.64
N ALA A 71 -3.11 9.86 -9.77
CA ALA A 71 -2.69 8.63 -9.11
C ALA A 71 -1.29 8.21 -9.57
N CYS A 72 -1.02 8.21 -10.87
CA CYS A 72 0.30 7.87 -11.39
C CYS A 72 1.38 8.88 -10.97
N ALA A 73 1.06 10.18 -10.93
CA ALA A 73 1.97 11.20 -10.43
C ALA A 73 2.32 11.00 -8.95
N MET A 74 1.37 10.57 -8.13
CA MET A 74 1.59 10.20 -6.72
C MET A 74 2.42 8.92 -6.60
N TYR A 75 2.09 7.87 -7.37
CA TYR A 75 2.79 6.59 -7.35
C TYR A 75 4.26 6.74 -7.77
N ARG A 76 4.54 7.56 -8.78
CA ARG A 76 5.91 7.89 -9.22
C ARG A 76 6.75 8.56 -8.14
N ARG A 77 6.12 9.36 -7.26
CA ARG A 77 6.79 10.04 -6.14
C ARG A 77 6.90 9.16 -4.89
N ARG A 78 6.41 7.92 -4.95
CA ARG A 78 6.40 7.00 -3.81
C ARG A 78 7.82 6.57 -3.44
N SER A 79 8.09 6.63 -2.15
CA SER A 79 9.33 6.15 -1.54
C SER A 79 9.07 5.82 -0.06
N THR A 80 8.30 4.75 0.19
CA THR A 80 7.83 4.37 1.54
C THR A 80 8.70 3.30 2.22
N GLY A 81 9.72 2.79 1.53
CA GLY A 81 10.53 1.67 1.98
C GLY A 81 11.55 1.25 0.93
N ASN A 82 11.98 -0.02 0.99
CA ASN A 82 13.05 -0.56 0.15
C ASN A 82 12.61 -1.75 -0.73
N LYS A 83 11.34 -2.13 -0.69
CA LYS A 83 10.81 -3.21 -1.53
C LYS A 83 10.52 -2.69 -2.94
N GLN A 84 10.32 -3.60 -3.90
CA GLN A 84 10.07 -3.24 -5.30
C GLN A 84 8.90 -2.26 -5.44
N TRP A 85 7.75 -2.54 -4.83
CA TRP A 85 6.58 -1.67 -4.86
C TRP A 85 6.71 -0.37 -4.04
N ASP A 86 7.68 -0.28 -3.13
CA ASP A 86 7.94 0.93 -2.32
C ASP A 86 8.40 2.13 -3.12
N LYS A 87 8.83 1.89 -4.36
CA LYS A 87 9.36 2.88 -5.27
C LYS A 87 8.81 2.60 -6.66
N CYS A 88 8.64 3.65 -7.45
CA CYS A 88 8.37 3.49 -8.87
C CYS A 88 9.18 4.48 -9.69
N SER A 89 10.48 4.19 -9.83
CA SER A 89 11.43 5.02 -10.59
C SER A 89 11.19 4.97 -12.09
N ASP A 90 10.51 3.94 -12.57
CA ASP A 90 10.17 3.71 -13.97
C ASP A 90 8.70 3.99 -14.29
N CYS A 91 7.91 4.52 -13.33
CA CYS A 91 6.52 4.87 -13.58
C CYS A 91 6.40 6.04 -14.55
N TYR A 92 5.59 5.88 -15.60
CA TYR A 92 5.23 6.97 -16.49
C TYR A 92 3.78 6.88 -16.97
N MET A 93 3.22 8.04 -17.32
CA MET A 93 1.90 8.12 -17.92
C MET A 93 1.96 7.81 -19.41
N LYS A 94 1.00 7.04 -19.91
CA LYS A 94 0.82 6.75 -21.33
C LYS A 94 -0.65 6.90 -21.70
N VAL A 95 -0.92 7.53 -22.85
CA VAL A 95 -2.25 7.53 -23.45
C VAL A 95 -2.32 6.43 -24.50
N LEU A 96 -3.26 5.50 -24.33
CA LEU A 96 -3.51 4.43 -25.29
C LEU A 96 -4.14 5.01 -26.56
N LYS A 97 -3.42 4.86 -27.68
CA LYS A 97 -3.88 5.32 -29.00
C LYS A 97 -5.13 4.54 -29.40
N GLY A 98 -6.17 5.26 -29.83
CA GLY A 98 -7.43 4.68 -30.30
C GLY A 98 -8.56 4.69 -29.27
N SER A 99 -8.27 4.80 -27.97
CA SER A 99 -9.27 4.86 -26.90
C SER A 99 -9.20 6.13 -26.04
N ASN A 100 -8.12 6.92 -26.14
CA ASN A 100 -7.86 8.08 -25.28
C ASN A 100 -7.87 7.72 -23.78
N ILE A 101 -7.53 6.47 -23.45
CA ILE A 101 -7.42 5.99 -22.07
C ILE A 101 -6.02 6.29 -21.56
N HIS A 102 -5.95 6.92 -20.39
CA HIS A 102 -4.72 7.16 -19.68
C HIS A 102 -4.38 5.93 -18.84
N VAL A 103 -3.12 5.50 -18.86
CA VAL A 103 -2.63 4.37 -18.07
C VAL A 103 -1.29 4.72 -17.45
N CYS A 104 -1.09 4.34 -16.19
CA CYS A 104 0.21 4.38 -15.57
C CYS A 104 0.98 3.10 -15.94
N ILE A 105 2.19 3.24 -16.47
CA ILE A 105 3.03 2.11 -16.89
C ILE A 105 4.27 2.01 -16.00
N SER A 106 4.66 0.77 -15.68
CA SER A 106 5.94 0.41 -15.06
C SER A 106 6.43 -0.90 -15.68
N GLU A 107 7.54 -0.85 -16.41
CA GLU A 107 8.15 -2.03 -17.03
C GLU A 107 8.71 -3.00 -15.98
N GLY A 108 9.21 -2.43 -14.88
CA GLY A 108 9.72 -3.14 -13.71
C GLY A 108 8.64 -3.69 -12.79
N ARG A 109 7.35 -3.65 -13.16
CA ARG A 109 6.23 -4.16 -12.33
C ARG A 109 6.21 -3.57 -10.92
N HIS A 110 6.36 -2.26 -10.82
CA HIS A 110 6.33 -1.55 -9.53
C HIS A 110 4.91 -1.17 -9.11
N LEU A 111 3.97 -1.16 -10.06
CA LEU A 111 2.57 -0.82 -9.86
C LEU A 111 1.84 -2.03 -9.28
N GLY A 112 0.92 -1.84 -8.34
CA GLY A 112 0.08 -2.95 -7.87
C GLY A 112 -0.32 -2.85 -6.42
N GLY A 113 -1.00 -3.90 -5.95
CA GLY A 113 -1.57 -3.99 -4.60
C GLY A 113 -2.78 -3.09 -4.38
N ASP A 114 -3.14 -2.92 -3.11
CA ASP A 114 -4.17 -1.99 -2.67
C ASP A 114 -3.73 -0.52 -2.81
N GLU A 115 -2.44 -0.27 -3.02
CA GLU A 115 -1.88 1.08 -3.16
C GLU A 115 -2.42 1.85 -4.36
N MET A 116 -2.61 1.22 -5.52
CA MET A 116 -3.16 1.96 -6.66
C MET A 116 -4.61 2.35 -6.40
N THR A 117 -5.40 1.43 -5.85
CA THR A 117 -6.77 1.73 -5.42
C THR A 117 -6.80 2.88 -4.42
N TYR A 118 -5.87 2.93 -3.46
CA TYR A 118 -5.73 4.06 -2.54
C TYR A 118 -5.51 5.39 -3.27
N TYR A 119 -4.60 5.44 -4.25
CA TYR A 119 -4.34 6.68 -4.98
C TYR A 119 -5.46 7.08 -5.95
N CYS A 120 -6.15 6.12 -6.56
CA CYS A 120 -7.35 6.39 -7.38
C CYS A 120 -8.45 7.01 -6.51
N LYS A 121 -8.73 6.45 -5.32
CA LYS A 121 -9.66 7.01 -4.34
C LYS A 121 -9.27 8.41 -3.89
N LYS A 122 -7.99 8.62 -3.61
CA LYS A 122 -7.46 9.94 -3.24
C LYS A 122 -7.58 10.97 -4.37
N SER A 123 -7.67 10.50 -5.62
CA SER A 123 -7.72 11.35 -6.81
C SER A 123 -9.15 11.61 -7.31
N GLY A 124 -10.16 10.94 -6.74
CA GLY A 124 -11.57 11.17 -7.04
C GLY A 124 -12.31 9.96 -7.62
N ALA A 125 -11.59 8.93 -8.05
CA ALA A 125 -12.17 7.69 -8.61
C ALA A 125 -12.55 6.68 -7.51
N HIS A 126 -13.28 5.62 -7.86
CA HIS A 126 -13.66 4.60 -6.88
C HIS A 126 -12.63 3.48 -6.71
N HIS A 127 -11.91 3.10 -7.77
CA HIS A 127 -11.03 1.93 -7.76
C HIS A 127 -9.89 2.05 -8.78
N GLY A 128 -8.79 1.31 -8.56
CA GLY A 128 -7.73 1.15 -9.54
C GLY A 128 -7.84 -0.22 -10.20
N ASN A 129 -7.92 -0.25 -11.52
CA ASN A 129 -8.06 -1.45 -12.33
C ASN A 129 -6.73 -1.78 -13.03
N ASP A 130 -6.22 -2.97 -12.74
CA ASP A 130 -4.98 -3.57 -13.24
C ASP A 130 -5.08 -4.29 -14.60
#